data_AF-A0A5C8EFW8-F1
#
_entry.id   AF-A0A5C8EFW8-F1
#
_cell.length_a   1.000
_cell.length_b   1.000
_cell.length_c   1.000
_cell.angle_alpha   90.00
_cell.angle_beta   90.00
_cell.angle_gamma   90.00
#
_symmetry.space_group_name_H-M   'P 1'
#
loop_
_entity.id
_entity.type
_entity.pdbx_description
1 polymer ?
#
loop_
_entity_poly.entity_id
_entity_poly.type
_entity_poly.pdbx_seq_one_letter_code
_entity_poly.pdbx_strand_id
1 'polypeptide(L)'
;MQESKKINTQLPEINQNNKHYLNTILNKSDNYLKEVFSDKEYKYFLKKIEFIYKINNVNDIVKNFSTTYFNYIKELYQKEYKINNPSVDNFINKKGFIKLIWGDCHDALKNMKSETIDLMVTSPPYYNARKYSQWKNINEYMQDMEKILIECYRVLDNHRVFVFNVGDIFDNDNLYTKSTWGKRRLPLGAYFINLFEKVGFTFVDDIIWDKGEVQSERNKNGDNPYPMYQYPINCYEHILIFHKHRLDMHRYPCPICGTLNVNGNSYTEKGLKSWECKNKDCFVRSKSNRGKRFSAKTYITQSHKNKDISVIDKDFLYSWRRDIKKINPVIKINSKGENILGHTAPFPKDIPEFAIKMFSYVGDKVLDPFSGIGTSIKSAHELNRIGIGIEKDLSIKPYVINFLNNKLSELEL
;
A
#
# COMPACT_ATOMS: atom_id res chain seq x y z
N MET A 1 36.08 25.82 -33.59
CA MET A 1 36.52 26.64 -32.45
C MET A 1 35.30 27.02 -31.63
N GLN A 2 35.02 26.27 -30.56
CA GLN A 2 34.32 26.73 -29.36
C GLN A 2 34.48 25.64 -28.30
N GLU A 3 34.95 26.08 -27.14
CA GLU A 3 35.79 25.32 -26.24
C GLU A 3 34.99 24.44 -25.28
N SER A 4 35.49 23.22 -25.10
CA SER A 4 35.22 22.35 -23.97
C SER A 4 35.66 23.03 -22.67
N LYS A 5 34.75 23.71 -21.97
CA LYS A 5 34.98 24.17 -20.60
C LYS A 5 34.97 22.97 -19.65
N LYS A 6 36.14 22.35 -19.46
CA LYS A 6 36.43 21.56 -18.26
C LYS A 6 36.39 22.50 -17.06
N ILE A 7 35.26 22.52 -16.35
CA ILE A 7 35.15 23.26 -15.09
C ILE A 7 35.66 22.35 -13.98
N ASN A 8 36.83 22.72 -13.46
CA ASN A 8 37.48 22.14 -12.29
C ASN A 8 36.63 22.47 -11.04
N THR A 9 35.73 21.56 -10.66
CA THR A 9 35.02 21.63 -9.38
C THR A 9 35.77 20.78 -8.38
N GLN A 10 36.71 21.40 -7.66
CA GLN A 10 37.26 20.82 -6.45
C GLN A 10 36.09 20.53 -5.50
N LEU A 11 35.98 19.25 -5.13
CA LEU A 11 35.24 18.80 -3.96
C LEU A 11 35.59 19.73 -2.78
N PRO A 12 34.69 20.04 -1.84
CA PRO A 12 35.15 20.49 -0.52
C PRO A 12 36.19 19.47 -0.07
N GLU A 13 37.43 19.90 0.20
CA GLU A 13 38.60 19.03 0.36
C GLU A 13 38.24 17.77 1.13
N ILE A 14 37.97 16.68 0.40
CA ILE A 14 37.81 15.37 0.99
C ILE A 14 39.23 15.03 1.38
N ASN A 15 39.55 15.27 2.64
CA ASN A 15 40.83 14.98 3.22
C ASN A 15 41.19 13.54 2.84
N GLN A 16 42.10 13.38 1.88
CA GLN A 16 42.47 12.08 1.29
C GLN A 16 43.10 11.14 2.33
N ASN A 17 43.37 11.67 3.53
CA ASN A 17 43.84 10.95 4.70
C ASN A 17 42.75 10.26 5.55
N ASN A 18 41.46 10.44 5.27
CA ASN A 18 40.41 9.77 6.05
C ASN A 18 39.99 8.43 5.41
N LYS A 19 40.45 7.32 6.00
CA LYS A 19 40.07 5.92 5.72
C LYS A 19 38.57 5.59 5.98
N HIS A 20 37.68 6.57 5.90
CA HIS A 20 36.27 6.39 6.21
C HIS A 20 35.55 5.64 5.07
N TYR A 21 34.78 4.59 5.38
CA TYR A 21 34.19 3.72 4.37
C TYR A 21 33.18 4.43 3.44
N LEU A 22 32.55 5.51 3.92
CA LEU A 22 31.68 6.34 3.06
C LEU A 22 32.41 6.88 1.83
N ASN A 23 33.69 7.24 1.96
CA ASN A 23 34.50 7.69 0.81
C ASN A 23 34.61 6.57 -0.24
N THR A 24 34.77 5.31 0.19
CA THR A 24 34.76 4.15 -0.71
C THR A 24 33.42 4.00 -1.44
N ILE A 25 32.30 4.18 -0.74
CA ILE A 25 30.96 4.14 -1.35
C ILE A 25 30.82 5.24 -2.40
N LEU A 26 31.15 6.48 -2.05
CA LEU A 26 31.03 7.64 -2.92
C LEU A 26 31.94 7.52 -4.14
N ASN A 27 33.23 7.21 -3.95
CA ASN A 27 34.18 7.06 -5.07
C ASN A 27 33.74 6.01 -6.08
N LYS A 28 33.15 4.90 -5.62
CA LYS A 28 32.64 3.83 -6.50
C LYS A 28 31.26 4.12 -7.10
N SER A 29 30.57 5.15 -6.65
CA SER A 29 29.19 5.49 -7.04
C SER A 29 29.09 6.85 -7.76
N ASP A 30 30.15 7.67 -7.69
CA ASP A 30 30.14 9.09 -8.06
C ASP A 30 29.69 9.33 -9.50
N ASN A 31 30.24 8.58 -10.46
CA ASN A 31 29.88 8.71 -11.87
C ASN A 31 28.36 8.54 -12.09
N TYR A 32 27.77 7.53 -11.46
CA TYR A 32 26.34 7.28 -11.58
C TYR A 32 25.50 8.35 -10.85
N LEU A 33 25.94 8.79 -9.67
CA LEU A 33 25.23 9.82 -8.92
C LEU A 33 25.21 11.16 -9.69
N LYS A 34 26.31 11.53 -10.34
CA LYS A 34 26.41 12.74 -11.18
C LYS A 34 25.67 12.62 -12.51
N GLU A 35 25.50 11.40 -13.03
CA GLU A 35 24.69 11.13 -14.22
C GLU A 35 23.19 11.34 -13.93
N VAL A 36 22.73 10.92 -12.75
CA VAL A 36 21.29 10.85 -12.44
C VAL A 36 20.78 12.07 -11.67
N PHE A 37 21.63 12.73 -10.89
CA PHE A 37 21.24 13.92 -10.14
C PHE A 37 21.77 15.19 -10.82
N SER A 38 20.95 16.24 -10.88
CA SER A 38 21.44 17.57 -11.20
C SER A 38 22.47 18.05 -10.16
N ASP A 39 23.30 19.03 -10.50
CA ASP A 39 24.32 19.57 -9.58
C ASP A 39 23.74 20.01 -8.22
N LYS A 40 22.53 20.60 -8.24
CA LYS A 40 21.83 21.04 -7.03
C LYS A 40 21.37 19.84 -6.20
N GLU A 41 20.83 18.81 -6.83
CA GLU A 41 20.38 17.59 -6.18
C GLU A 41 21.54 16.78 -5.62
N TYR A 42 22.65 16.67 -6.36
CA TYR A 42 23.85 15.96 -5.92
C TYR A 42 24.45 16.64 -4.68
N LYS A 43 24.64 17.96 -4.70
CA LYS A 43 25.13 18.71 -3.53
C LYS A 43 24.21 18.57 -2.31
N TYR A 44 22.89 18.60 -2.53
CA TYR A 44 21.92 18.42 -1.45
C TYR A 44 21.96 16.99 -0.89
N PHE A 45 22.10 15.97 -1.74
CA PHE A 45 22.29 14.59 -1.32
C PHE A 45 23.56 14.40 -0.48
N LEU A 46 24.69 14.98 -0.90
CA LEU A 46 25.94 14.93 -0.13
C LEU A 46 25.77 15.52 1.28
N LYS A 47 25.05 16.63 1.42
CA LYS A 47 24.71 17.22 2.73
C LYS A 47 23.87 16.27 3.58
N LYS A 48 22.93 15.52 2.98
CA LYS A 48 22.10 14.55 3.70
C LYS A 48 22.86 13.38 4.28
N ILE A 49 23.95 12.95 3.65
CA ILE A 49 24.77 11.82 4.11
C ILE A 49 25.95 12.24 4.99
N GLU A 50 26.16 13.55 5.21
CA GLU A 50 27.31 14.07 5.95
C GLU A 50 27.40 13.52 7.38
N PHE A 51 26.26 13.30 8.05
CA PHE A 51 26.23 12.74 9.41
C PHE A 51 26.87 11.34 9.49
N ILE A 52 26.92 10.60 8.37
CA ILE A 52 27.46 9.23 8.32
C ILE A 52 28.98 9.24 8.55
N TYR A 53 29.69 10.35 8.33
CA TYR A 53 31.11 10.47 8.69
C TYR A 53 31.40 10.33 10.19
N LYS A 54 30.36 10.42 11.04
CA LYS A 54 30.46 10.20 12.49
C LYS A 54 30.31 8.72 12.88
N ILE A 55 30.03 7.84 11.93
CA ILE A 55 29.74 6.41 12.16
C ILE A 55 30.96 5.59 11.76
N ASN A 56 31.51 4.80 12.69
CA ASN A 56 32.71 4.00 12.41
C ASN A 56 32.41 2.58 11.92
N ASN A 57 31.25 2.01 12.28
CA ASN A 57 30.89 0.65 11.90
C ASN A 57 30.46 0.59 10.42
N VAL A 58 31.14 -0.25 9.63
CA VAL A 58 30.92 -0.39 8.19
C VAL A 58 29.48 -0.82 7.83
N ASN A 59 28.89 -1.76 8.58
CA ASN A 59 27.53 -2.22 8.33
C ASN A 59 26.52 -1.09 8.57
N ASP A 60 26.74 -0.30 9.63
CA ASP A 60 25.91 0.87 9.92
C ASP A 60 26.09 1.97 8.87
N ILE A 61 27.31 2.19 8.36
CA ILE A 61 27.55 3.12 7.23
C ILE A 61 26.75 2.67 6.01
N VAL A 62 26.84 1.39 5.61
CA VAL A 62 26.10 0.84 4.46
C VAL A 62 24.59 0.98 4.64
N LYS A 63 24.09 0.67 5.84
CA LYS A 63 22.67 0.78 6.19
C LYS A 63 22.17 2.22 6.13
N ASN A 64 22.88 3.16 6.75
CA ASN A 64 22.50 4.58 6.78
C ASN A 64 22.62 5.24 5.41
N PHE A 65 23.65 4.88 4.62
CA PHE A 65 23.79 5.37 3.25
C PHE A 65 22.64 4.86 2.38
N SER A 66 22.36 3.55 2.43
CA SER A 66 21.27 2.95 1.65
C SER A 66 19.93 3.58 2.01
N THR A 67 19.62 3.68 3.31
CA THR A 67 18.35 4.27 3.78
C THR A 67 18.21 5.73 3.33
N THR A 68 19.27 6.53 3.49
CA THR A 68 19.28 7.93 3.06
C THR A 68 19.10 8.07 1.54
N TYR A 69 19.75 7.21 0.75
CA TYR A 69 19.60 7.18 -0.70
C TYR A 69 18.16 6.82 -1.13
N PHE A 70 17.58 5.76 -0.56
CA PHE A 70 16.19 5.36 -0.84
C PHE A 70 15.19 6.47 -0.52
N ASN A 71 15.32 7.08 0.67
CA ASN A 71 14.48 8.20 1.07
C ASN A 71 14.66 9.39 0.11
N TYR A 72 15.88 9.63 -0.37
CA TYR A 72 16.14 10.71 -1.30
C TYR A 72 15.51 10.47 -2.69
N ILE A 73 15.59 9.26 -3.24
CA ILE A 73 14.89 8.91 -4.50
C ILE A 73 13.38 9.07 -4.36
N LYS A 74 12.84 8.65 -3.22
CA LYS A 74 11.42 8.84 -2.88
C LYS A 74 11.05 10.32 -2.81
N GLU A 75 11.87 11.16 -2.18
CA GLU A 75 11.65 12.61 -2.13
C GLU A 75 11.69 13.28 -3.51
N LEU A 76 12.58 12.83 -4.41
CA LEU A 76 12.61 13.32 -5.79
C LEU A 76 11.30 13.01 -6.51
N TYR A 77 10.82 11.78 -6.41
CA TYR A 77 9.53 11.39 -6.98
C TYR A 77 8.35 12.17 -6.39
N GLN A 78 8.35 12.39 -5.07
CA GLN A 78 7.32 13.18 -4.40
C GLN A 78 7.26 14.63 -4.88
N LYS A 79 8.38 15.21 -5.35
CA LYS A 79 8.42 16.59 -5.87
C LYS A 79 7.77 16.74 -7.24
N GLU A 80 7.62 15.67 -7.99
CA GLU A 80 6.95 15.69 -9.31
C GLU A 80 5.45 16.02 -9.17
N TYR A 81 4.86 15.72 -8.01
CA TYR A 81 3.46 15.99 -7.72
C TYR A 81 3.29 17.23 -6.82
N LYS A 82 2.47 18.18 -7.27
CA LYS A 82 2.10 19.36 -6.47
C LYS A 82 0.79 19.10 -5.73
N ILE A 83 0.83 19.28 -4.42
CA ILE A 83 -0.37 19.24 -3.57
C ILE A 83 -0.95 20.65 -3.48
N ASN A 84 -2.28 20.74 -3.60
CA ASN A 84 -3.00 22.01 -3.51
C ASN A 84 -3.22 22.41 -2.04
N ASN A 85 -3.61 21.48 -1.18
CA ASN A 85 -3.83 21.73 0.24
C ASN A 85 -2.95 20.81 1.11
N PRO A 86 -1.90 21.33 1.78
CA PRO A 86 -1.03 20.52 2.62
C PRO A 86 -1.66 20.09 3.96
N SER A 87 -2.90 20.49 4.28
CA SER A 87 -3.58 20.15 5.54
C SER A 87 -3.63 18.63 5.78
N VAL A 88 -4.00 17.87 4.74
CA VAL A 88 -4.10 16.41 4.79
C VAL A 88 -2.73 15.79 5.01
N ASP A 89 -1.73 16.16 4.20
CA ASP A 89 -0.36 15.64 4.34
C ASP A 89 0.22 15.97 5.73
N ASN A 90 0.00 17.19 6.23
CA ASN A 90 0.43 17.58 7.56
C ASN A 90 -0.25 16.74 8.65
N PHE A 91 -1.56 16.51 8.52
CA PHE A 91 -2.33 15.71 9.47
C PHE A 91 -1.88 14.24 9.52
N ILE A 92 -1.72 13.59 8.36
CA ILE A 92 -1.26 12.19 8.31
C ILE A 92 0.18 12.01 8.79
N ASN A 93 0.97 13.09 8.90
CA ASN A 93 2.33 13.07 9.43
C ASN A 93 2.46 13.54 10.89
N LYS A 94 1.41 14.12 11.51
CA LYS A 94 1.39 14.45 12.95
C LYS A 94 1.54 13.21 13.83
N LYS A 95 1.93 13.38 15.10
CA LYS A 95 1.91 12.28 16.07
C LYS A 95 0.47 11.80 16.31
N GLY A 96 0.28 10.50 16.47
CA GLY A 96 -1.03 9.87 16.70
C GLY A 96 -1.09 8.49 16.04
N PHE A 97 -1.87 7.58 16.63
CA PHE A 97 -1.98 6.20 16.16
C PHE A 97 -3.21 5.94 15.28
N ILE A 98 -4.31 6.63 15.55
CA ILE A 98 -5.54 6.55 14.75
C ILE A 98 -5.86 7.95 14.24
N LYS A 99 -6.04 8.06 12.92
CA LYS A 99 -6.29 9.31 12.22
C LYS A 99 -7.48 9.13 11.31
N LEU A 100 -8.46 10.00 11.42
CA LEU A 100 -9.67 9.95 10.62
C LEU A 100 -9.85 11.27 9.88
N ILE A 101 -10.08 11.17 8.57
CA ILE A 101 -10.37 12.29 7.71
C ILE A 101 -11.85 12.18 7.33
N TRP A 102 -12.64 13.18 7.70
CA TRP A 102 -14.02 13.29 7.30
C TRP A 102 -14.11 14.07 5.98
N GLY A 103 -14.58 13.41 4.93
CA GLY A 103 -14.70 14.01 3.61
C GLY A 103 -14.71 12.98 2.49
N ASP A 104 -14.72 13.49 1.25
CA ASP A 104 -14.66 12.64 0.07
C ASP A 104 -13.28 11.99 -0.08
N CYS A 105 -13.26 10.68 -0.33
CA CYS A 105 -12.04 9.90 -0.42
C CYS A 105 -11.10 10.37 -1.53
N HIS A 106 -11.63 10.75 -2.70
CA HIS A 106 -10.83 11.21 -3.82
C HIS A 106 -10.16 12.55 -3.50
N ASP A 107 -10.89 13.47 -2.87
CA ASP A 107 -10.35 14.78 -2.48
C ASP A 107 -9.30 14.68 -1.37
N ALA A 108 -9.51 13.80 -0.39
CA ALA A 108 -8.52 13.52 0.64
C ALA A 108 -7.23 12.93 0.03
N LEU A 109 -7.35 11.92 -0.83
CA LEU A 109 -6.19 11.26 -1.47
C LEU A 109 -5.39 12.24 -2.34
N LYS A 110 -6.05 13.10 -3.13
CA LYS A 110 -5.39 14.15 -3.94
C LYS A 110 -4.52 15.09 -3.12
N ASN A 111 -4.84 15.27 -1.85
CA ASN A 111 -4.09 16.14 -0.94
C ASN A 111 -3.03 15.40 -0.11
N MET A 112 -2.77 14.12 -0.40
CA MET A 112 -1.65 13.35 0.17
C MET A 112 -0.44 13.35 -0.76
N LYS A 113 0.78 13.34 -0.20
CA LYS A 113 2.00 13.11 -0.99
C LYS A 113 2.00 11.73 -1.63
N SER A 114 2.60 11.62 -2.80
CA SER A 114 2.88 10.34 -3.43
C SER A 114 3.71 9.47 -2.49
N GLU A 115 3.52 8.15 -2.52
CA GLU A 115 4.31 7.20 -1.74
C GLU A 115 4.34 7.45 -0.22
N THR A 116 3.28 8.00 0.37
CA THR A 116 3.24 8.29 1.83
C THR A 116 2.64 7.17 2.68
N ILE A 117 1.98 6.20 2.05
CA ILE A 117 1.24 5.10 2.70
C ILE A 117 1.98 3.76 2.50
N ASP A 118 2.07 2.94 3.54
CA ASP A 118 2.83 1.70 3.51
C ASP A 118 1.98 0.45 3.20
N LEU A 119 0.67 0.51 3.49
CA LEU A 119 -0.30 -0.56 3.22
C LEU A 119 -1.69 0.05 3.03
N MET A 120 -2.48 -0.53 2.13
CA MET A 120 -3.91 -0.27 2.04
C MET A 120 -4.71 -1.53 2.32
N VAL A 121 -5.77 -1.41 3.14
CA VAL A 121 -6.79 -2.44 3.30
C VAL A 121 -8.16 -1.79 3.42
N THR A 122 -9.08 -2.20 2.56
CA THR A 122 -10.44 -1.63 2.55
C THR A 122 -11.45 -2.56 1.88
N SER A 123 -12.71 -2.17 1.94
CA SER A 123 -13.82 -2.68 1.14
C SER A 123 -14.53 -1.47 0.53
N PRO A 124 -14.80 -1.46 -0.79
CA PRO A 124 -15.43 -0.31 -1.41
C PRO A 124 -16.89 -0.16 -0.95
N PRO A 125 -17.47 1.03 -1.08
CA PRO A 125 -18.92 1.16 -1.08
C PRO A 125 -19.47 0.31 -2.23
N TYR A 126 -20.35 -0.64 -1.89
CA TYR A 126 -20.94 -1.53 -2.89
C TYR A 126 -21.94 -0.78 -3.76
N TYR A 127 -21.87 -1.01 -5.08
CA TYR A 127 -22.84 -0.48 -6.03
C TYR A 127 -24.28 -0.85 -5.60
N ASN A 128 -25.16 0.15 -5.57
CA ASN A 128 -26.56 0.07 -5.15
C ASN A 128 -26.85 -0.57 -3.78
N ALA A 129 -25.89 -0.55 -2.85
CA ALA A 129 -26.21 -0.86 -1.45
C ALA A 129 -27.25 0.15 -0.92
N ARG A 130 -28.41 -0.35 -0.44
CA ARG A 130 -29.66 0.39 -0.19
C ARG A 130 -29.57 1.68 0.66
N LYS A 131 -28.45 1.97 1.35
CA LYS A 131 -28.27 3.19 2.14
C LYS A 131 -27.30 4.23 1.55
N TYR A 132 -26.50 3.87 0.53
CA TYR A 132 -25.40 4.71 0.00
C TYR A 132 -25.38 4.81 -1.54
N SER A 133 -26.45 4.37 -2.21
CA SER A 133 -26.52 4.29 -3.67
C SER A 133 -26.54 5.68 -4.33
N GLN A 134 -25.38 6.18 -4.74
CA GLN A 134 -25.24 7.48 -5.44
C GLN A 134 -25.07 7.37 -6.96
N TRP A 135 -24.70 6.20 -7.49
CA TRP A 135 -24.41 6.01 -8.93
C TRP A 135 -25.65 5.55 -9.70
N LYS A 136 -25.83 6.04 -10.94
CA LYS A 136 -27.01 5.68 -11.76
C LYS A 136 -26.87 4.32 -12.42
N ASN A 137 -25.64 3.94 -12.77
CA ASN A 137 -25.30 2.71 -13.48
C ASN A 137 -23.91 2.22 -13.08
N ILE A 138 -23.58 0.99 -13.46
CA ILE A 138 -22.29 0.36 -13.13
C ILE A 138 -21.08 1.09 -13.75
N ASN A 139 -21.25 1.75 -14.91
CA ASN A 139 -20.15 2.46 -15.58
C ASN A 139 -19.75 3.70 -14.80
N GLU A 140 -20.72 4.48 -14.30
CA GLU A 140 -20.45 5.64 -13.43
C GLU A 140 -19.73 5.21 -12.14
N TYR A 141 -20.16 4.10 -11.54
CA TYR A 141 -19.47 3.52 -10.38
C TYR A 141 -18.02 3.16 -10.69
N MET A 142 -17.78 2.41 -11.77
CA MET A 142 -16.43 1.99 -12.14
C MET A 142 -15.53 3.16 -12.52
N GLN A 143 -16.06 4.21 -13.17
CA GLN A 143 -15.32 5.44 -13.48
C GLN A 143 -14.94 6.22 -12.22
N ASP A 144 -15.81 6.26 -11.22
CA ASP A 144 -15.52 6.91 -9.95
C ASP A 144 -14.45 6.14 -9.15
N MET A 145 -14.60 4.81 -9.09
CA MET A 145 -13.59 3.92 -8.51
C MET A 145 -12.25 4.04 -9.24
N GLU A 146 -12.23 4.19 -10.56
CA GLU A 146 -11.00 4.39 -11.33
C GLU A 146 -10.22 5.63 -10.85
N LYS A 147 -10.90 6.76 -10.68
CA LYS A 147 -10.29 8.01 -10.21
C LYS A 147 -9.68 7.84 -8.82
N ILE A 148 -10.41 7.17 -7.92
CA ILE A 148 -9.94 6.89 -6.56
C ILE A 148 -8.71 5.96 -6.60
N LEU A 149 -8.76 4.90 -7.40
CA LEU A 149 -7.67 3.93 -7.52
C LEU A 149 -6.40 4.53 -8.12
N ILE A 150 -6.51 5.47 -9.06
CA ILE A 150 -5.35 6.24 -9.57
C ILE A 150 -4.64 6.97 -8.42
N GLU A 151 -5.39 7.64 -7.56
CA GLU A 151 -4.83 8.34 -6.42
C GLU A 151 -4.32 7.37 -5.33
N CYS A 152 -5.00 6.24 -5.10
CA CYS A 152 -4.49 5.15 -4.25
C CYS A 152 -3.14 4.64 -4.76
N TYR A 153 -3.00 4.37 -6.06
CA TYR A 153 -1.74 3.95 -6.66
C TYR A 153 -0.66 5.01 -6.45
N ARG A 154 -0.98 6.30 -6.59
CA ARG A 154 -0.01 7.38 -6.38
C ARG A 154 0.47 7.45 -4.92
N VAL A 155 -0.43 7.40 -3.95
CA VAL A 155 -0.10 7.61 -2.52
C VAL A 155 0.47 6.37 -1.83
N LEU A 156 0.18 5.16 -2.32
CA LEU A 156 0.82 3.93 -1.84
C LEU A 156 2.32 3.96 -2.16
N ASP A 157 3.18 3.56 -1.24
CA ASP A 157 4.63 3.53 -1.45
C ASP A 157 5.01 2.44 -2.47
N ASN A 158 6.14 2.63 -3.16
CA ASN A 158 6.57 1.70 -4.19
C ASN A 158 6.82 0.31 -3.59
N HIS A 159 6.44 -0.74 -4.33
CA HIS A 159 6.58 -2.14 -3.90
C HIS A 159 5.80 -2.51 -2.63
N ARG A 160 4.76 -1.73 -2.28
CA ARG A 160 3.80 -2.06 -1.22
C ARG A 160 2.53 -2.71 -1.77
N VAL A 161 1.66 -3.11 -0.85
CA VAL A 161 0.50 -3.97 -1.09
C VAL A 161 -0.80 -3.20 -0.86
N PHE A 162 -1.81 -3.51 -1.67
CA PHE A 162 -3.20 -3.13 -1.46
C PHE A 162 -4.03 -4.43 -1.35
N VAL A 163 -4.62 -4.65 -0.17
CA VAL A 163 -5.62 -5.70 0.05
C VAL A 163 -7.04 -5.13 -0.11
N PHE A 164 -7.86 -5.69 -0.99
CA PHE A 164 -9.16 -5.15 -1.35
C PHE A 164 -10.25 -6.21 -1.22
N ASN A 165 -11.15 -6.03 -0.25
CA ASN A 165 -12.26 -6.93 -0.03
C ASN A 165 -13.47 -6.52 -0.89
N VAL A 166 -13.99 -7.43 -1.72
CA VAL A 166 -15.18 -7.17 -2.53
C VAL A 166 -15.99 -8.43 -2.79
N GLY A 167 -17.30 -8.34 -2.64
CA GLY A 167 -18.26 -9.39 -2.95
C GLY A 167 -18.97 -9.17 -4.28
N ASP A 168 -19.26 -10.27 -4.97
CA ASP A 168 -20.20 -10.24 -6.08
C ASP A 168 -21.63 -9.99 -5.59
N ILE A 169 -22.34 -9.11 -6.29
CA ILE A 169 -23.70 -8.69 -5.92
C ILE A 169 -24.71 -9.14 -6.97
N PHE A 170 -25.94 -9.41 -6.53
CA PHE A 170 -27.09 -9.56 -7.41
C PHE A 170 -27.78 -8.21 -7.55
N ASP A 171 -27.75 -7.66 -8.76
CA ASP A 171 -28.32 -6.35 -9.03
C ASP A 171 -28.57 -6.13 -10.53
N ASN A 172 -29.15 -4.98 -10.88
CA ASN A 172 -29.21 -4.49 -12.24
C ASN A 172 -28.11 -3.46 -12.49
N ASP A 173 -27.31 -3.69 -13.52
CA ASP A 173 -26.27 -2.76 -13.96
C ASP A 173 -26.84 -1.44 -14.53
N ASN A 174 -28.17 -1.38 -14.73
CA ASN A 174 -28.92 -0.19 -15.15
C ASN A 174 -28.37 0.49 -16.41
N LEU A 175 -27.83 -0.30 -17.35
CA LEU A 175 -27.21 0.21 -18.58
C LEU A 175 -28.24 0.76 -19.58
N TYR A 176 -29.38 0.08 -19.74
CA TYR A 176 -30.39 0.44 -20.76
C TYR A 176 -31.84 0.43 -20.24
N THR A 177 -32.20 -0.43 -19.28
CA THR A 177 -33.55 -0.49 -18.68
C THR A 177 -33.50 -0.88 -17.20
N LYS A 178 -34.50 -0.45 -16.40
CA LYS A 178 -34.68 -0.90 -15.02
C LYS A 178 -35.56 -2.15 -15.01
N SER A 179 -35.00 -3.31 -14.66
CA SER A 179 -35.80 -4.50 -14.41
C SER A 179 -36.27 -4.55 -12.95
N THR A 180 -37.49 -4.99 -12.69
CA THR A 180 -38.06 -5.12 -11.34
C THR A 180 -37.45 -6.26 -10.51
N TRP A 181 -36.72 -7.17 -11.14
CA TRP A 181 -35.97 -8.26 -10.51
C TRP A 181 -34.50 -8.14 -10.94
N GLY A 182 -33.54 -8.22 -10.01
CA GLY A 182 -32.11 -8.16 -10.33
C GLY A 182 -31.73 -9.30 -11.27
N LYS A 183 -31.54 -9.01 -12.57
CA LYS A 183 -31.51 -10.04 -13.62
C LYS A 183 -30.22 -10.84 -13.71
N ARG A 184 -29.15 -10.44 -13.02
CA ARG A 184 -27.88 -11.17 -13.06
C ARG A 184 -26.99 -10.88 -11.86
N ARG A 185 -25.99 -11.75 -11.69
CA ARG A 185 -24.86 -11.50 -10.81
C ARG A 185 -23.90 -10.54 -11.50
N LEU A 186 -23.47 -9.51 -10.77
CA LEU A 186 -22.39 -8.62 -11.14
C LEU A 186 -21.09 -9.18 -10.54
N PRO A 187 -20.14 -9.63 -11.38
CA PRO A 187 -18.86 -10.15 -10.91
C PRO A 187 -17.92 -8.99 -10.55
N LEU A 188 -18.23 -8.29 -9.45
CA LEU A 188 -17.46 -7.12 -9.02
C LEU A 188 -15.99 -7.48 -8.78
N GLY A 189 -15.70 -8.68 -8.26
CA GLY A 189 -14.32 -9.15 -8.11
C GLY A 189 -13.54 -9.07 -9.42
N ALA A 190 -14.08 -9.65 -10.49
CA ALA A 190 -13.47 -9.62 -11.82
C ALA A 190 -13.34 -8.20 -12.40
N TYR A 191 -14.36 -7.35 -12.20
CA TYR A 191 -14.32 -5.96 -12.66
C TYR A 191 -13.24 -5.15 -11.96
N PHE A 192 -13.08 -5.33 -10.64
CA PHE A 192 -12.02 -4.66 -9.89
C PHE A 192 -10.63 -5.19 -10.25
N ILE A 193 -10.44 -6.49 -10.45
CA ILE A 193 -9.13 -7.03 -10.90
C ILE A 193 -8.69 -6.32 -12.20
N ASN A 194 -9.58 -6.25 -13.19
CA ASN A 194 -9.28 -5.57 -14.45
C ASN A 194 -9.01 -4.07 -14.25
N LEU A 195 -9.78 -3.41 -13.37
CA LEU A 195 -9.61 -1.98 -13.11
C LEU A 195 -8.28 -1.67 -12.40
N PHE A 196 -7.88 -2.48 -11.42
CA PHE A 196 -6.59 -2.36 -10.73
C PHE A 196 -5.41 -2.54 -11.69
N GLU A 197 -5.45 -3.56 -12.56
CA GLU A 197 -4.43 -3.79 -13.60
C GLU A 197 -4.35 -2.62 -14.59
N LYS A 198 -5.50 -2.06 -14.99
CA LYS A 198 -5.57 -0.87 -15.85
C LYS A 198 -4.88 0.34 -15.22
N VAL A 199 -5.09 0.57 -13.92
CA VAL A 199 -4.46 1.67 -13.16
C VAL A 199 -2.95 1.48 -12.99
N GLY A 200 -2.47 0.23 -13.02
CA GLY A 200 -1.04 -0.11 -12.96
C GLY A 200 -0.64 -0.97 -11.76
N PHE A 201 -1.59 -1.36 -10.91
CA PHE A 201 -1.35 -2.43 -9.95
C PHE A 201 -1.11 -3.76 -10.66
N THR A 202 -0.51 -4.72 -9.95
CA THR A 202 -0.38 -6.11 -10.40
C THR A 202 -1.20 -6.98 -9.46
N PHE A 203 -2.14 -7.73 -10.02
CA PHE A 203 -2.88 -8.77 -9.31
C PHE A 203 -1.95 -9.90 -8.90
N VAL A 204 -2.05 -10.32 -7.65
CA VAL A 204 -1.16 -11.34 -7.06
C VAL A 204 -1.95 -12.57 -6.65
N ASP A 205 -3.06 -12.37 -5.94
CA ASP A 205 -3.82 -13.48 -5.35
C ASP A 205 -5.27 -13.08 -5.05
N ASP A 206 -6.12 -14.09 -4.91
CA ASP A 206 -7.53 -13.98 -4.52
C ASP A 206 -7.84 -14.99 -3.40
N ILE A 207 -7.95 -14.49 -2.17
CA ILE A 207 -8.34 -15.31 -1.03
C ILE A 207 -9.85 -15.25 -0.89
N ILE A 208 -10.49 -16.41 -0.94
CA ILE A 208 -11.93 -16.56 -0.80
C ILE A 208 -12.31 -16.52 0.67
N TRP A 209 -12.99 -15.45 1.08
CA TRP A 209 -13.65 -15.38 2.38
C TRP A 209 -14.98 -16.13 2.33
N ASP A 210 -15.02 -17.34 2.89
CA ASP A 210 -16.25 -18.10 3.12
C ASP A 210 -17.00 -17.52 4.33
N LYS A 211 -18.17 -16.93 4.07
CA LYS A 211 -19.05 -16.31 5.07
C LYS A 211 -19.92 -17.32 5.82
N GLY A 212 -19.90 -18.59 5.40
CA GLY A 212 -20.80 -19.61 5.89
C GLY A 212 -22.23 -19.47 5.35
N GLU A 213 -23.20 -19.96 6.12
CA GLU A 213 -24.60 -19.99 5.68
C GLU A 213 -25.16 -18.59 5.45
N VAL A 214 -25.74 -18.40 4.26
CA VAL A 214 -26.27 -17.11 3.86
C VAL A 214 -27.63 -16.92 4.54
N GLN A 215 -27.75 -15.91 5.40
CA GLN A 215 -29.00 -15.55 6.10
C GLN A 215 -30.11 -15.03 5.17
N SER A 216 -29.96 -15.14 3.85
CA SER A 216 -30.92 -14.63 2.88
C SER A 216 -31.81 -15.77 2.38
N GLU A 217 -33.11 -15.63 2.62
CA GLU A 217 -34.15 -16.53 2.10
C GLU A 217 -34.53 -16.22 0.64
N ARG A 218 -33.82 -15.29 -0.04
CA ARG A 218 -34.22 -14.76 -1.36
C ARG A 218 -34.34 -15.80 -2.47
N ASN A 219 -33.72 -16.97 -2.30
CA ASN A 219 -33.77 -18.07 -3.25
C ASN A 219 -34.66 -19.24 -2.77
N LYS A 220 -35.26 -19.15 -1.58
CA LYS A 220 -36.24 -20.13 -1.09
C LYS A 220 -37.62 -19.77 -1.63
N ASN A 221 -37.82 -19.99 -2.93
CA ASN A 221 -39.18 -20.05 -3.47
C ASN A 221 -39.86 -21.29 -2.87
N GLY A 222 -41.07 -21.14 -2.35
CA GLY A 222 -41.85 -22.23 -1.74
C GLY A 222 -42.37 -23.28 -2.73
N ASP A 223 -41.99 -23.20 -4.00
CA ASP A 223 -42.41 -24.10 -5.07
C ASP A 223 -41.49 -25.33 -5.19
N ASN A 224 -42.01 -26.39 -5.82
CA ASN A 224 -41.29 -27.63 -6.06
C ASN A 224 -39.93 -27.38 -6.75
N PRO A 225 -38.83 -28.02 -6.29
CA PRO A 225 -37.48 -27.79 -6.81
C PRO A 225 -37.29 -28.48 -8.17
N TYR A 226 -37.81 -27.87 -9.23
CA TYR A 226 -37.53 -28.31 -10.60
C TYR A 226 -36.14 -27.83 -11.06
N PRO A 227 -35.47 -28.56 -11.97
CA PRO A 227 -34.23 -28.09 -12.60
C PRO A 227 -34.38 -26.66 -13.14
N MET A 228 -33.31 -25.87 -13.04
CA MET A 228 -33.22 -24.45 -13.49
C MET A 228 -33.99 -23.42 -12.63
N TYR A 229 -34.72 -23.84 -11.59
CA TYR A 229 -35.55 -22.94 -10.79
C TYR A 229 -34.80 -22.27 -9.61
N GLN A 230 -33.76 -22.93 -9.09
CA GLN A 230 -32.98 -22.43 -7.95
C GLN A 230 -31.49 -22.37 -8.29
N TYR A 231 -30.86 -21.23 -7.96
CA TYR A 231 -29.41 -21.05 -8.04
C TYR A 231 -28.80 -20.99 -6.64
N PRO A 232 -27.56 -21.50 -6.45
CA PRO A 232 -26.83 -21.34 -5.20
C PRO A 232 -26.67 -19.86 -4.82
N ILE A 233 -26.81 -19.57 -3.52
CA ILE A 233 -26.63 -18.24 -2.98
C ILE A 233 -25.13 -17.93 -2.90
N ASN A 234 -24.75 -16.67 -3.15
CA ASN A 234 -23.37 -16.25 -2.93
C ASN A 234 -23.03 -16.30 -1.43
N CYS A 235 -22.11 -17.18 -1.05
CA CYS A 235 -21.64 -17.37 0.33
C CYS A 235 -20.22 -16.85 0.57
N TYR A 236 -19.62 -16.17 -0.40
CA TYR A 236 -18.25 -15.69 -0.26
C TYR A 236 -18.04 -14.26 -0.76
N GLU A 237 -16.92 -13.68 -0.33
CA GLU A 237 -16.35 -12.45 -0.86
C GLU A 237 -14.88 -12.69 -1.23
N HIS A 238 -14.35 -11.85 -2.11
CA HIS A 238 -12.96 -11.90 -2.54
C HIS A 238 -12.12 -10.98 -1.66
N ILE A 239 -11.01 -11.49 -1.14
CA ILE A 239 -9.93 -10.69 -0.55
C ILE A 239 -8.81 -10.65 -1.59
N LEU A 240 -8.87 -9.64 -2.45
CA LEU A 240 -7.94 -9.48 -3.57
C LEU A 240 -6.64 -8.84 -3.10
N ILE A 241 -5.50 -9.35 -3.57
CA ILE A 241 -4.17 -8.85 -3.23
C ILE A 241 -3.52 -8.25 -4.47
N PHE A 242 -3.11 -6.99 -4.34
CA PHE A 242 -2.45 -6.25 -5.40
C PHE A 242 -1.11 -5.68 -4.94
N HIS A 243 -0.10 -5.72 -5.82
CA HIS A 243 1.17 -5.04 -5.61
C HIS A 243 1.26 -3.77 -6.46
N LYS A 244 1.84 -2.71 -5.89
CA LYS A 244 2.30 -1.54 -6.66
C LYS A 244 3.75 -1.72 -7.08
N HIS A 245 4.02 -1.63 -8.38
CA HIS A 245 5.38 -1.56 -8.90
C HIS A 245 5.49 -0.45 -9.94
N ARG A 246 5.87 0.77 -9.52
CA ARG A 246 6.21 1.81 -10.49
C ARG A 246 7.51 1.44 -11.19
N LEU A 247 7.62 1.83 -12.45
CA LEU A 247 8.87 1.72 -13.18
C LEU A 247 9.88 2.70 -12.57
N ASP A 248 10.81 2.17 -11.79
CA ASP A 248 11.94 2.91 -11.24
C ASP A 248 13.25 2.37 -11.84
N MET A 249 13.95 3.25 -12.57
CA MET A 249 15.21 2.91 -13.25
C MET A 249 16.44 3.28 -12.42
N HIS A 250 16.26 3.89 -11.24
CA HIS A 250 17.35 4.18 -10.33
C HIS A 250 18.03 2.89 -9.87
N ARG A 251 19.36 2.91 -9.80
CA ARG A 251 20.15 1.83 -9.23
C ARG A 251 19.93 1.86 -7.72
N TYR A 252 19.79 0.69 -7.12
CA TYR A 252 19.83 0.59 -5.66
C TYR A 252 21.26 0.27 -5.20
N PRO A 253 21.69 0.83 -4.06
CA PRO A 253 22.95 0.47 -3.43
C PRO A 253 23.06 -1.05 -3.28
N CYS A 254 24.26 -1.62 -3.15
CA CYS A 254 24.38 -3.02 -2.78
C CYS A 254 24.10 -3.19 -1.27
N PRO A 255 23.26 -4.15 -0.83
CA PRO A 255 22.94 -4.31 0.59
C PRO A 255 24.10 -4.86 1.43
N ILE A 256 25.22 -5.21 0.79
CA ILE A 256 26.42 -5.72 1.44
C ILE A 256 27.48 -4.61 1.55
N CYS A 257 27.81 -3.93 0.43
CA CYS A 257 28.90 -2.95 0.39
C CYS A 257 28.45 -1.49 0.19
N GLY A 258 27.15 -1.24 0.02
CA GLY A 258 26.59 0.12 -0.12
C GLY A 258 26.86 0.82 -1.45
N THR A 259 27.67 0.27 -2.35
CA THR A 259 28.02 0.93 -3.62
C THR A 259 26.90 0.84 -4.66
N LEU A 260 26.76 1.85 -5.52
CA LEU A 260 25.89 1.87 -6.71
C LEU A 260 26.57 1.30 -7.98
N ASN A 261 27.75 0.68 -7.82
CA ASN A 261 28.41 -0.07 -8.88
C ASN A 261 27.73 -1.44 -9.07
N VAL A 262 26.59 -1.40 -9.76
CA VAL A 262 25.68 -2.53 -9.97
C VAL A 262 25.23 -2.56 -11.43
N ASN A 263 24.98 -3.75 -11.96
CA ASN A 263 24.40 -3.92 -13.29
C ASN A 263 22.94 -4.39 -13.17
N GLY A 264 22.10 -3.88 -14.06
CA GLY A 264 20.76 -4.42 -14.25
C GLY A 264 20.85 -5.88 -14.68
N ASN A 265 20.05 -6.74 -14.04
CA ASN A 265 20.08 -8.17 -14.29
C ASN A 265 18.80 -8.63 -15.01
N SER A 266 17.66 -8.60 -14.34
CA SER A 266 16.36 -9.05 -14.87
C SER A 266 15.21 -8.38 -14.10
N TYR A 267 13.99 -8.44 -14.64
CA TYR A 267 12.78 -8.09 -13.90
C TYR A 267 12.25 -9.36 -13.24
N THR A 268 12.09 -9.34 -11.91
CA THR A 268 11.55 -10.49 -11.17
C THR A 268 10.03 -10.48 -11.16
N GLU A 269 9.44 -9.28 -11.18
CA GLU A 269 8.01 -9.01 -11.27
C GLU A 269 7.84 -7.83 -12.25
N LYS A 270 6.65 -7.64 -12.83
CA LYS A 270 6.35 -6.49 -13.71
C LYS A 270 6.67 -5.20 -12.94
N GLY A 271 7.60 -4.38 -13.45
CA GLY A 271 8.04 -3.14 -12.79
C GLY A 271 9.09 -3.29 -11.68
N LEU A 272 9.46 -4.51 -11.24
CA LEU A 272 10.50 -4.73 -10.22
C LEU A 272 11.81 -5.22 -10.85
N LYS A 273 12.78 -4.31 -10.96
CA LYS A 273 14.11 -4.62 -11.50
C LYS A 273 15.05 -5.19 -10.43
N SER A 274 15.80 -6.22 -10.81
CA SER A 274 16.91 -6.78 -10.01
C SER A 274 18.26 -6.26 -10.47
N TRP A 275 19.17 -6.14 -9.51
CA TRP A 275 20.52 -5.64 -9.65
C TRP A 275 21.52 -6.68 -9.17
N GLU A 276 22.69 -6.73 -9.81
CA GLU A 276 23.83 -7.55 -9.38
C GLU A 276 25.02 -6.65 -9.04
N CYS A 277 25.60 -6.83 -7.85
CA CYS A 277 26.78 -6.08 -7.42
C CYS A 277 28.00 -6.38 -8.30
N LYS A 278 28.65 -5.34 -8.83
CA LYS A 278 29.88 -5.44 -9.62
C LYS A 278 31.13 -4.96 -8.89
N ASN A 279 30.98 -4.44 -7.68
CA ASN A 279 32.11 -4.10 -6.82
C ASN A 279 32.94 -5.35 -6.48
N LYS A 280 34.16 -5.46 -7.05
CA LYS A 280 35.10 -6.57 -6.80
C LYS A 280 35.46 -6.73 -5.33
N ASP A 281 35.48 -5.61 -4.59
CA ASP A 281 35.83 -5.55 -3.17
C ASP A 281 34.60 -5.68 -2.25
N CYS A 282 33.49 -6.21 -2.76
CA CYS A 282 32.31 -6.48 -1.94
C CYS A 282 32.60 -7.59 -0.92
N PHE A 283 32.13 -7.43 0.31
CA PHE A 283 32.42 -8.34 1.43
C PHE A 283 31.89 -9.76 1.22
N VAL A 284 30.91 -9.94 0.33
CA VAL A 284 30.31 -11.24 0.02
C VAL A 284 30.27 -11.42 -1.49
N ARG A 285 30.87 -12.52 -1.95
CA ARG A 285 30.83 -12.99 -3.35
C ARG A 285 30.60 -14.50 -3.39
N SER A 286 30.02 -15.00 -4.48
CA SER A 286 29.79 -16.44 -4.68
C SER A 286 31.10 -17.20 -4.93
N LYS A 287 31.05 -18.54 -4.88
CA LYS A 287 32.17 -19.42 -5.28
C LYS A 287 32.67 -19.15 -6.71
N SER A 288 31.76 -18.77 -7.62
CA SER A 288 32.06 -18.35 -8.99
C SER A 288 32.41 -16.86 -9.12
N ASN A 289 32.75 -16.21 -8.01
CA ASN A 289 33.11 -14.79 -7.94
C ASN A 289 32.03 -13.84 -8.47
N ARG A 290 30.75 -14.17 -8.32
CA ARG A 290 29.62 -13.28 -8.66
C ARG A 290 29.18 -12.46 -7.46
N GLY A 291 28.71 -11.23 -7.70
CA GLY A 291 28.14 -10.40 -6.65
C GLY A 291 26.73 -10.84 -6.25
N LYS A 292 26.28 -10.39 -5.07
CA LYS A 292 24.90 -10.61 -4.59
C LYS A 292 23.90 -9.97 -5.57
N ARG A 293 22.82 -10.70 -5.86
CA ARG A 293 21.63 -10.19 -6.57
C ARG A 293 20.60 -9.69 -5.58
N PHE A 294 19.95 -8.57 -5.88
CA PHE A 294 18.99 -7.93 -4.99
C PHE A 294 18.06 -6.99 -5.78
N SER A 295 16.98 -6.52 -5.16
CA SER A 295 16.05 -5.52 -5.70
C SER A 295 15.60 -4.56 -4.59
N ALA A 296 14.78 -3.55 -4.91
CA ALA A 296 14.17 -2.72 -3.87
C ALA A 296 13.38 -3.55 -2.82
N LYS A 297 12.72 -4.63 -3.24
CA LYS A 297 12.02 -5.57 -2.33
C LYS A 297 12.98 -6.21 -1.32
N THR A 298 14.24 -6.46 -1.71
CA THR A 298 15.28 -6.91 -0.78
C THR A 298 15.53 -5.89 0.32
N TYR A 299 15.54 -4.60 -0.04
CA TYR A 299 15.67 -3.53 0.94
C TYR A 299 14.44 -3.48 1.84
N ILE A 300 13.23 -3.44 1.30
CA ILE A 300 12.00 -3.41 2.11
C ILE A 300 11.94 -4.61 3.08
N THR A 301 12.41 -5.79 2.70
CA THR A 301 12.40 -6.98 3.57
C THR A 301 13.60 -7.10 4.54
N GLN A 302 14.70 -6.37 4.29
CA GLN A 302 15.93 -6.45 5.11
C GLN A 302 16.24 -5.17 5.90
N SER A 303 15.72 -4.01 5.48
CA SER A 303 16.11 -2.69 5.98
C SER A 303 15.27 -2.17 7.15
N HIS A 304 14.05 -2.69 7.33
CA HIS A 304 13.13 -2.11 8.31
C HIS A 304 13.63 -2.30 9.73
N LYS A 305 13.76 -1.17 10.43
CA LYS A 305 13.74 -1.11 11.90
C LYS A 305 12.50 -1.89 12.34
N ASN A 306 12.56 -2.55 13.49
CA ASN A 306 11.44 -3.31 14.07
C ASN A 306 11.18 -4.70 13.47
N LYS A 307 12.11 -5.28 12.69
CA LYS A 307 11.96 -6.65 12.19
C LYS A 307 11.71 -7.66 13.31
N ASP A 308 12.45 -7.54 14.42
CA ASP A 308 12.34 -8.46 15.56
C ASP A 308 10.98 -8.38 16.26
N ILE A 309 10.35 -7.20 16.28
CA ILE A 309 9.01 -7.00 16.87
C ILE A 309 7.87 -7.15 15.84
N SER A 310 8.20 -7.34 14.56
CA SER A 310 7.23 -7.55 13.47
C SER A 310 7.19 -9.01 13.03
N VAL A 311 7.76 -9.93 13.83
CA VAL A 311 7.71 -11.36 13.56
C VAL A 311 6.26 -11.82 13.60
N ILE A 312 5.83 -12.52 12.54
CA ILE A 312 4.49 -13.08 12.45
C ILE A 312 4.50 -14.43 13.17
N ASP A 313 3.51 -14.61 14.05
CA ASP A 313 3.28 -15.86 14.74
C ASP A 313 3.07 -17.03 13.74
N LYS A 314 3.63 -18.20 14.05
CA LYS A 314 3.56 -19.36 13.14
C LYS A 314 2.13 -19.88 13.02
N ASP A 315 1.38 -19.93 14.11
CA ASP A 315 0.00 -20.42 14.09
C ASP A 315 -0.90 -19.50 13.29
N PHE A 316 -0.64 -18.18 13.37
CA PHE A 316 -1.27 -17.21 12.48
C PHE A 316 -0.99 -17.54 10.99
N LEU A 317 0.27 -17.78 10.61
CA LEU A 317 0.62 -18.18 9.23
C LEU A 317 -0.06 -19.48 8.82
N TYR A 318 -0.06 -20.51 9.68
CA TYR A 318 -0.74 -21.77 9.42
C TYR A 318 -2.23 -21.57 9.19
N SER A 319 -2.87 -20.68 9.96
CA SER A 319 -4.30 -20.39 9.82
C SER A 319 -4.67 -19.74 8.48
N TRP A 320 -3.72 -19.06 7.82
CA TRP A 320 -3.89 -18.40 6.53
C TRP A 320 -3.21 -19.14 5.36
N ARG A 321 -2.83 -20.41 5.54
CA ARG A 321 -2.22 -21.22 4.47
C ARG A 321 -3.17 -21.62 3.35
N ARG A 322 -4.47 -21.62 3.61
CA ARG A 322 -5.49 -21.97 2.62
C ARG A 322 -6.01 -20.68 2.00
N ASP A 323 -6.16 -20.71 0.69
CA ASP A 323 -6.78 -19.69 -0.15
C ASP A 323 -8.29 -19.56 0.09
N ILE A 324 -8.94 -20.56 0.71
CA ILE A 324 -10.31 -20.47 1.21
C ILE A 324 -10.30 -20.36 2.74
N LYS A 325 -10.82 -19.25 3.25
CA LYS A 325 -10.84 -18.94 4.68
C LYS A 325 -12.26 -18.70 5.16
N LYS A 326 -12.74 -19.59 6.04
CA LYS A 326 -14.03 -19.42 6.71
C LYS A 326 -13.89 -18.40 7.85
N ILE A 327 -14.63 -17.30 7.76
CA ILE A 327 -14.68 -16.24 8.78
C ILE A 327 -16.14 -15.85 8.99
N ASN A 328 -16.59 -15.80 10.24
CA ASN A 328 -17.96 -15.42 10.53
C ASN A 328 -18.17 -13.91 10.25
N PRO A 329 -19.27 -13.52 9.57
CA PRO A 329 -19.60 -12.12 9.37
C PRO A 329 -19.83 -11.36 10.68
N VAL A 330 -19.65 -10.04 10.65
CA VAL A 330 -19.90 -9.17 11.80
C VAL A 330 -21.41 -9.10 12.08
N ILE A 331 -21.80 -9.46 13.30
CA ILE A 331 -23.18 -9.35 13.79
C ILE A 331 -23.46 -7.88 14.13
N LYS A 332 -24.29 -7.23 13.32
CA LYS A 332 -24.60 -5.78 13.43
C LYS A 332 -26.00 -5.48 13.97
N ILE A 333 -26.87 -6.47 14.03
CA ILE A 333 -28.25 -6.34 14.50
C ILE A 333 -28.35 -7.06 15.84
N ASN A 334 -28.79 -6.37 16.88
CA ASN A 334 -29.07 -7.01 18.17
C ASN A 334 -30.38 -7.82 18.11
N SER A 335 -30.70 -8.55 19.19
CA SER A 335 -31.96 -9.31 19.31
C SER A 335 -33.23 -8.44 19.22
N LYS A 336 -33.10 -7.11 19.28
CA LYS A 336 -34.19 -6.13 19.16
C LYS A 336 -34.31 -5.51 17.75
N GLY A 337 -33.47 -5.91 16.79
CA GLY A 337 -33.50 -5.39 15.42
C GLY A 337 -32.71 -4.09 15.21
N GLU A 338 -32.02 -3.58 16.23
CA GLU A 338 -31.32 -2.30 16.17
C GLU A 338 -29.89 -2.48 15.63
N ASN A 339 -29.46 -1.56 14.76
CA ASN A 339 -28.08 -1.54 14.28
C ASN A 339 -27.15 -0.92 15.34
N ILE A 340 -26.52 -1.77 16.15
CA ILE A 340 -25.61 -1.36 17.23
C ILE A 340 -24.35 -0.63 16.74
N LEU A 341 -24.00 -0.78 15.47
CA LEU A 341 -22.80 -0.18 14.89
C LEU A 341 -23.08 1.07 14.05
N GLY A 342 -24.36 1.39 13.76
CA GLY A 342 -24.75 2.47 12.84
C GLY A 342 -24.41 2.23 11.36
N HIS A 343 -23.30 1.54 11.08
CA HIS A 343 -22.79 1.22 9.76
C HIS A 343 -23.42 -0.05 9.16
N THR A 344 -23.60 -0.08 7.84
CA THR A 344 -24.37 -1.15 7.18
C THR A 344 -23.55 -2.37 6.79
N ALA A 345 -22.24 -2.26 6.61
CA ALA A 345 -21.42 -3.35 6.06
C ALA A 345 -19.96 -3.35 6.56
N PRO A 346 -19.69 -3.55 7.87
CA PRO A 346 -18.32 -3.79 8.31
C PRO A 346 -17.86 -5.21 7.91
N PHE A 347 -16.64 -5.33 7.39
CA PHE A 347 -15.99 -6.64 7.23
C PHE A 347 -15.35 -7.12 8.56
N PRO A 348 -15.14 -8.43 8.73
CA PRO A 348 -14.52 -9.00 9.94
C PRO A 348 -13.12 -8.47 10.17
N LYS A 349 -12.74 -8.35 11.44
CA LYS A 349 -11.42 -7.88 11.89
C LYS A 349 -10.27 -8.75 11.40
N ASP A 350 -10.53 -10.02 11.11
CA ASP A 350 -9.57 -10.99 10.58
C ASP A 350 -8.93 -10.54 9.26
N ILE A 351 -9.70 -9.91 8.37
CA ILE A 351 -9.23 -9.44 7.06
C ILE A 351 -8.17 -8.33 7.19
N PRO A 352 -8.42 -7.22 7.92
CA PRO A 352 -7.42 -6.19 8.11
C PRO A 352 -6.26 -6.71 8.98
N GLU A 353 -6.49 -7.56 9.99
CA GLU A 353 -5.39 -8.16 10.73
C GLU A 353 -4.44 -8.98 9.85
N PHE A 354 -4.99 -9.75 8.91
CA PHE A 354 -4.20 -10.45 7.88
C PHE A 354 -3.39 -9.48 7.05
N ALA A 355 -4.03 -8.48 6.44
CA ALA A 355 -3.33 -7.50 5.61
C ALA A 355 -2.19 -6.81 6.39
N ILE A 356 -2.48 -6.36 7.60
CA ILE A 356 -1.54 -5.61 8.44
C ILE A 356 -0.37 -6.48 8.89
N LYS A 357 -0.62 -7.70 9.36
CA LYS A 357 0.46 -8.61 9.82
C LYS A 357 1.33 -9.08 8.65
N MET A 358 0.73 -9.39 7.50
CA MET A 358 1.44 -9.98 6.36
C MET A 358 2.22 -8.95 5.54
N PHE A 359 1.73 -7.71 5.45
CA PHE A 359 2.22 -6.75 4.45
C PHE A 359 2.68 -5.40 5.02
N SER A 360 2.80 -5.27 6.35
CA SER A 360 3.34 -4.06 6.99
C SER A 360 4.23 -4.37 8.19
N TYR A 361 5.09 -3.41 8.57
CA TYR A 361 5.90 -3.45 9.79
C TYR A 361 5.31 -2.61 10.92
N VAL A 362 5.72 -2.86 12.16
CA VAL A 362 5.36 -2.00 13.29
C VAL A 362 5.79 -0.56 13.02
N GLY A 363 4.85 0.38 13.13
CA GLY A 363 5.04 1.80 12.83
C GLY A 363 4.66 2.24 11.41
N ASP A 364 4.38 1.31 10.50
CA ASP A 364 3.92 1.61 9.13
C ASP A 364 2.54 2.30 9.15
N LYS A 365 2.26 3.10 8.12
CA LYS A 365 0.96 3.74 7.90
C LYS A 365 0.04 2.85 7.07
N VAL A 366 -1.11 2.51 7.64
CA VAL A 366 -2.15 1.68 7.01
C VAL A 366 -3.34 2.56 6.68
N LEU A 367 -3.67 2.68 5.39
CA LEU A 367 -4.80 3.47 4.92
C LEU A 367 -6.02 2.60 4.62
N ASP A 368 -7.17 3.06 5.06
CA ASP A 368 -8.49 2.61 4.61
C ASP A 368 -9.22 3.79 3.93
N PRO A 369 -9.29 3.82 2.58
CA PRO A 369 -9.95 4.89 1.84
C PRO A 369 -11.47 4.94 2.04
N PHE A 370 -12.08 3.88 2.57
CA PHE A 370 -13.52 3.74 2.80
C PHE A 370 -13.74 3.20 4.23
N SER A 371 -13.31 3.98 5.21
CA SER A 371 -13.07 3.52 6.58
C SER A 371 -14.34 3.04 7.29
N GLY A 372 -15.53 3.54 6.95
CA GLY A 372 -16.77 3.19 7.63
C GLY A 372 -16.64 3.39 9.14
N ILE A 373 -16.92 2.34 9.91
CA ILE A 373 -16.82 2.37 11.37
C ILE A 373 -15.35 2.40 11.90
N GLY A 374 -14.37 2.16 11.03
CA GLY A 374 -12.95 2.19 11.38
C GLY A 374 -12.35 0.85 11.80
N THR A 375 -12.88 -0.29 11.33
CA THR A 375 -12.33 -1.62 11.66
C THR A 375 -10.86 -1.76 11.29
N SER A 376 -10.46 -1.32 10.09
CA SER A 376 -9.07 -1.38 9.60
C SER A 376 -8.13 -0.53 10.43
N ILE A 377 -8.51 0.72 10.70
CA ILE A 377 -7.66 1.68 11.42
C ILE A 377 -7.53 1.32 12.91
N LYS A 378 -8.58 0.72 13.50
CA LYS A 378 -8.51 0.14 14.84
C LYS A 378 -7.55 -1.04 14.89
N SER A 379 -7.67 -1.95 13.93
CA SER A 379 -6.79 -3.13 13.81
C SER A 379 -5.34 -2.71 13.61
N ALA A 380 -5.09 -1.66 12.82
CA ALA A 380 -3.75 -1.09 12.65
C ALA A 380 -3.19 -0.60 13.99
N HIS A 381 -3.96 0.17 14.75
CA HIS A 381 -3.53 0.65 16.07
C HIS A 381 -3.24 -0.49 17.05
N GLU A 382 -4.13 -1.47 17.15
CA GLU A 382 -3.95 -2.62 18.05
C GLU A 382 -2.73 -3.47 17.68
N LEU A 383 -2.33 -3.44 16.41
CA LEU A 383 -1.10 -4.08 15.90
C LEU A 383 0.10 -3.11 15.86
N ASN A 384 0.05 -1.97 16.55
CA ASN A 384 1.14 -0.99 16.64
C ASN A 384 1.55 -0.37 15.28
N ARG A 385 0.59 -0.19 14.38
CA ARG A 385 0.70 0.61 13.15
C ARG A 385 -0.06 1.93 13.31
N ILE A 386 0.11 2.83 12.37
CA ILE A 386 -0.66 4.08 12.29
C ILE A 386 -1.84 3.83 11.35
N GLY A 387 -3.07 3.78 11.90
CA GLY A 387 -4.29 3.68 11.13
C GLY A 387 -4.73 5.04 10.60
N ILE A 388 -4.96 5.13 9.30
CA ILE A 388 -5.48 6.33 8.62
C ILE A 388 -6.77 5.92 7.89
N GLY A 389 -7.87 6.60 8.17
CA GLY A 389 -9.17 6.32 7.57
C GLY A 389 -9.71 7.55 6.87
N ILE A 390 -10.46 7.34 5.79
CA ILE A 390 -11.28 8.38 5.17
C ILE A 390 -12.74 7.93 5.20
N GLU A 391 -13.63 8.81 5.64
CA GLU A 391 -15.07 8.54 5.71
C GLU A 391 -15.87 9.79 5.34
N LYS A 392 -16.88 9.63 4.50
CA LYS A 392 -17.69 10.75 3.97
C LYS A 392 -18.95 10.99 4.80
N ASP A 393 -19.55 9.94 5.36
CA ASP A 393 -20.81 9.99 6.08
C ASP A 393 -20.61 10.50 7.52
N LEU A 394 -20.77 11.81 7.72
CA LEU A 394 -20.70 12.41 9.06
C LEU A 394 -21.77 11.88 10.02
N SER A 395 -22.86 11.26 9.54
CA SER A 395 -23.92 10.76 10.42
C SER A 395 -23.46 9.58 11.28
N ILE A 396 -22.42 8.84 10.86
CA ILE A 396 -21.88 7.72 11.64
C ILE A 396 -20.80 8.15 12.65
N LYS A 397 -20.42 9.43 12.69
CA LYS A 397 -19.36 9.98 13.55
C LYS A 397 -19.48 9.60 15.03
N PRO A 398 -20.65 9.69 15.69
CA PRO A 398 -20.78 9.27 17.08
C PRO A 398 -20.45 7.80 17.31
N TYR A 399 -20.84 6.93 16.36
CA TYR A 399 -20.57 5.49 16.43
C TYR A 399 -19.09 5.20 16.20
N VAL A 400 -18.44 5.90 15.28
CA VAL A 400 -17.00 5.78 15.01
C VAL A 400 -16.18 6.18 16.24
N ILE A 401 -16.47 7.35 16.82
CA ILE A 401 -15.76 7.84 18.02
C ILE A 401 -15.88 6.85 19.18
N ASN A 402 -17.09 6.33 19.40
CA ASN A 402 -17.35 5.32 20.42
C ASN A 402 -16.60 4.02 20.15
N PHE A 403 -16.67 3.49 18.91
CA PHE A 403 -15.99 2.25 18.52
C PHE A 403 -14.47 2.31 18.66
N LEU A 404 -13.89 3.50 18.45
CA LEU A 404 -12.46 3.80 18.56
C LEU A 404 -12.06 4.27 19.96
N ASN A 405 -12.96 4.22 20.94
CA ASN A 405 -12.72 4.56 22.35
C ASN A 405 -12.10 5.97 22.56
N ASN A 406 -12.50 6.97 21.75
CA ASN A 406 -11.94 8.33 21.78
C ASN A 406 -10.42 8.42 21.55
N LYS A 407 -9.76 7.39 21.01
CA LYS A 407 -8.30 7.35 20.78
C LYS A 407 -7.89 7.83 19.39
N LEU A 408 -8.60 8.82 18.82
CA LEU A 408 -8.37 9.25 17.44
C LEU A 408 -8.08 10.75 17.32
N SER A 409 -7.36 11.10 16.26
CA SER A 409 -7.23 12.48 15.77
C SER A 409 -8.11 12.64 14.54
N GLU A 410 -8.74 13.81 14.39
CA GLU A 410 -9.71 14.08 13.31
C GLU A 410 -9.28 15.27 12.45
N LEU A 411 -9.65 15.22 11.17
CA LEU A 411 -9.59 16.33 10.23
C LEU A 411 -10.90 16.32 9.42
N GLU A 412 -11.59 17.45 9.32
CA GLU A 412 -12.75 17.61 8.43
C GLU A 412 -12.32 18.44 7.21
N LEU A 413 -12.71 18.01 6.01
CA LEU A 413 -12.34 18.63 4.73
C LEU A 413 -13.45 19.46 4.09
#